data_AF-A0A1N7M365-F1
#
_entry.id   AF-A0A1N7M365-F1
#
_cell.length_a   1.000
_cell.length_b   1.000
_cell.length_c   1.000
_cell.angle_alpha   90.00
_cell.angle_beta   90.00
_cell.angle_gamma   90.00
#
_symmetry.space_group_name_H-M   'P 1'
#
loop_
_entity.id
_entity.type
_entity.pdbx_description
1 polymer ?
#
loop_
_entity_poly.entity_id
_entity_poly.type
_entity_poly.pdbx_seq_one_letter_code
_entity_poly.pdbx_strand_id
1 'polypeptide(L)'
;MNSDSNQLVLNQAPKHITIQRRYEVLGAINDFLIAMWFLIGSFFFLTASLVESGTWLFVVGSAQLLIKPTLKLISLVHVSRVYDSNNE
;
A
#
# COMPACT_ATOMS: atom_id res chain seq x y z
N MET A 1 -11.22 13.25 -41.17
CA MET A 1 -10.30 12.14 -40.81
C MET A 1 -10.01 12.25 -39.34
N ASN A 2 -10.22 11.14 -38.62
CA ASN A 2 -10.60 11.08 -37.23
C ASN A 2 -9.39 11.20 -36.27
N SER A 3 -9.39 12.19 -35.38
CA SER A 3 -8.37 12.40 -34.33
C SER A 3 -8.90 12.01 -32.95
N ASP A 4 -9.74 10.97 -32.87
CA ASP A 4 -10.29 10.42 -31.62
C ASP A 4 -9.36 9.41 -30.92
N SER A 5 -8.07 9.35 -31.28
CA SER A 5 -7.10 8.40 -30.69
C SER A 5 -6.67 8.74 -29.25
N ASN A 6 -7.09 9.89 -28.72
CA ASN A 6 -6.78 10.34 -27.36
C ASN A 6 -7.91 10.11 -26.35
N GLN A 7 -8.91 9.28 -26.69
CA GLN A 7 -9.94 8.79 -25.77
C GLN A 7 -9.52 7.47 -25.07
N LEU A 8 -8.25 7.07 -25.18
CA LEU A 8 -7.64 6.03 -24.35
C LEU A 8 -7.17 6.57 -22.98
N VAL A 9 -7.77 7.66 -22.52
CA VAL A 9 -7.75 8.00 -21.09
C VAL A 9 -8.64 6.96 -20.42
N LEU A 10 -8.01 5.87 -19.95
CA LEU A 10 -8.55 4.76 -19.16
C LEU A 10 -9.74 5.16 -18.26
N ASN A 11 -10.94 5.21 -18.84
CA ASN A 11 -12.19 5.52 -18.15
C ASN A 11 -13.04 4.26 -17.90
N GLN A 12 -12.44 3.07 -18.01
CA GLN A 12 -13.15 1.81 -17.84
C GLN A 12 -12.36 0.79 -17.03
N ALA A 13 -12.51 0.89 -15.70
CA ALA A 13 -12.96 -0.26 -14.91
C ALA A 13 -13.69 0.16 -13.62
N PRO A 14 -14.74 1.01 -13.65
CA PRO A 14 -15.52 1.34 -12.46
C PRO A 14 -16.50 0.19 -12.16
N LYS A 15 -16.01 -0.98 -11.75
CA LYS A 15 -16.86 -2.04 -11.15
C LYS A 15 -16.14 -3.11 -10.31
N HIS A 16 -14.82 -3.11 -10.26
CA HIS A 16 -14.04 -3.92 -9.30
C HIS A 16 -13.37 -3.08 -8.19
N ILE A 17 -13.78 -1.81 -8.04
CA ILE A 17 -13.07 -0.77 -7.30
C ILE A 17 -13.42 -0.74 -5.80
N THR A 18 -14.55 -1.30 -5.37
CA THR A 18 -14.97 -1.17 -3.96
C THR A 18 -14.05 -1.94 -3.00
N ILE A 19 -13.55 -3.10 -3.42
CA ILE A 19 -12.64 -3.91 -2.61
C ILE A 19 -11.25 -3.25 -2.56
N GLN A 20 -10.74 -2.83 -3.71
CA GLN A 20 -9.43 -2.19 -3.82
C GLN A 20 -9.36 -0.84 -3.10
N ARG A 21 -10.43 -0.05 -3.13
CA ARG A 21 -10.52 1.23 -2.41
C ARG A 21 -10.53 1.05 -0.89
N ARG A 22 -11.15 -0.02 -0.37
CA ARG A 22 -11.08 -0.36 1.08
C ARG A 22 -9.67 -0.77 1.48
N TYR A 23 -9.00 -1.57 0.65
CA TYR A 23 -7.61 -1.95 0.85
C TYR A 23 -6.65 -0.77 0.76
N GLU A 24 -6.93 0.20 -0.10
CA GLU A 24 -6.16 1.44 -0.21
C GLU A 24 -6.33 2.33 1.02
N VAL A 25 -7.55 2.46 1.56
CA VAL A 25 -7.82 3.16 2.82
C VAL A 25 -7.17 2.44 4.01
N LEU A 26 -7.27 1.11 4.08
CA LEU A 26 -6.58 0.30 5.10
C LEU A 26 -5.05 0.47 5.00
N GLY A 27 -4.51 0.52 3.79
CA GLY A 27 -3.09 0.80 3.55
C GLY A 27 -2.69 2.21 4.00
N ALA A 28 -3.51 3.22 3.74
CA ALA A 28 -3.28 4.59 4.22
C ALA A 28 -3.33 4.70 5.76
N ILE A 29 -4.28 4.02 6.40
CA ILE A 29 -4.36 3.93 7.86
C ILE A 29 -3.13 3.22 8.42
N ASN A 30 -2.68 2.13 7.79
CA ASN A 30 -1.46 1.43 8.19
C ASN A 30 -0.22 2.33 8.08
N ASP A 31 -0.06 3.08 6.98
CA ASP A 31 1.03 4.04 6.82
C ASP A 31 1.01 5.13 7.89
N PHE A 32 -0.19 5.62 8.25
CA PHE A 32 -0.35 6.58 9.34
C PHE A 32 0.03 5.99 10.70
N LEU A 33 -0.37 4.74 10.98
CA LEU A 33 0.03 4.03 12.19
C LEU A 33 1.54 3.82 12.26
N ILE A 34 2.18 3.44 11.14
CA ILE A 34 3.64 3.32 11.06
C ILE A 34 4.30 4.66 11.38
N ALA A 35 3.85 5.76 10.78
CA ALA A 35 4.38 7.09 11.05
C ALA A 35 4.24 7.46 12.54
N MET A 36 3.11 7.13 13.16
CA MET A 36 2.88 7.34 14.58
C MET A 36 3.82 6.48 15.45
N TRP A 37 4.00 5.20 15.13
CA TRP A 37 4.92 4.31 15.85
C TRP A 37 6.37 4.75 15.72
N PHE A 38 6.81 5.16 14.53
CA PHE A 38 8.14 5.72 14.33
C PHE A 38 8.35 7.01 15.11
N LEU A 39 7.35 7.90 15.13
CA LEU A 39 7.42 9.14 15.89
C LEU A 39 7.52 8.85 17.39
N ILE A 40 6.65 8.00 17.95
CA ILE A 40 6.68 7.61 19.37
C ILE A 40 7.99 6.88 19.70
N GLY A 41 8.41 5.95 18.85
CA GLY A 41 9.66 5.21 19.00
C GLY A 41 10.88 6.13 19.03
N SER A 42 10.87 7.22 18.26
CA SER A 42 11.95 8.21 18.29
C SER A 42 12.07 8.91 19.65
N PHE A 43 10.94 9.21 20.30
CA PHE A 43 10.96 9.72 21.67
C PHE A 43 11.44 8.69 22.69
N PHE A 44 11.07 7.41 22.51
CA PHE A 44 11.48 6.33 23.40
C PHE A 44 13.00 6.10 23.35
N PHE A 45 13.61 6.30 22.19
CA PHE A 45 15.05 6.18 21.99
C PHE A 45 15.87 7.27 22.71
N LEU A 46 15.23 8.36 23.16
CA LEU A 46 15.89 9.43 23.92
C LEU A 46 16.18 9.04 25.37
N THR A 47 15.54 7.99 25.89
CA THR A 47 15.70 7.56 27.29
C THR A 47 16.14 6.10 27.35
N ALA A 48 17.28 5.82 27.99
CA ALA A 48 17.87 4.48 28.05
C ALA A 48 16.91 3.39 28.58
N SER A 49 15.99 3.73 29.50
CA SER A 49 15.00 2.79 30.04
C SER A 49 13.84 2.46 29.09
N LEU A 50 13.60 3.27 28.05
CA LEU A 50 12.51 3.06 27.09
C LEU A 50 13.02 2.49 25.75
N VAL A 51 14.34 2.34 25.58
CA VAL A 51 14.95 1.82 24.34
C VAL A 51 14.43 0.43 23.97
N GLU A 52 14.25 -0.46 24.94
CA GLU A 52 13.73 -1.81 24.69
C GLU A 52 12.29 -1.75 24.13
N SER A 53 11.41 -0.97 24.76
CA SER A 53 10.04 -0.76 24.29
C SER A 53 9.99 -0.07 22.92
N GLY A 54 10.87 0.91 22.69
CA GLY A 54 11.00 1.60 21.40
C GLY A 54 11.47 0.67 20.29
N THR A 55 12.37 -0.26 20.60
CA THR A 55 12.88 -1.26 19.65
C THR A 55 11.78 -2.20 19.19
N TRP A 56 10.94 -2.71 20.10
CA TRP A 56 9.78 -3.53 19.75
C TRP A 56 8.77 -2.76 18.87
N LEU A 57 8.51 -1.49 19.20
CA LEU A 57 7.67 -0.60 18.39
C LEU A 57 8.21 -0.47 16.96
N PHE A 58 9.53 -0.35 16.83
CA PHE A 58 10.21 -0.21 15.56
C PHE A 58 10.15 -1.50 14.73
N VAL A 59 10.32 -2.66 15.37
CA VAL A 59 10.19 -3.98 14.73
C VAL A 59 8.78 -4.18 14.20
N VAL A 60 7.75 -3.88 15.01
CA VAL A 60 6.35 -4.00 14.60
C VAL A 60 6.03 -3.01 13.47
N GLY A 61 6.42 -1.74 13.61
CA GLY A 61 6.24 -0.73 12.56
C GLY A 61 6.95 -1.11 11.25
N SER A 62 8.12 -1.73 11.33
CA SER A 62 8.86 -2.22 10.16
C SER A 62 8.16 -3.39 9.47
N ALA A 63 7.59 -4.32 10.24
CA ALA A 63 6.78 -5.41 9.68
C ALA A 63 5.51 -4.86 8.99
N GLN A 64 4.88 -3.84 9.57
CA GLN A 64 3.71 -3.18 8.99
C GLN A 64 4.00 -2.51 7.64
N LEU A 65 5.23 -2.05 7.38
CA LEU A 65 5.62 -1.46 6.08
C LEU A 65 5.46 -2.45 4.91
N LEU A 66 5.49 -3.76 5.18
CA LEU A 66 5.37 -4.78 4.12
C LEU A 66 3.94 -4.95 3.60
N ILE A 67 2.92 -4.49 4.34
CA ILE A 67 1.52 -4.72 3.98
C ILE A 67 1.15 -4.05 2.65
N LYS A 68 1.52 -2.77 2.49
CA LYS A 68 1.21 -1.96 1.30
C LYS A 68 1.91 -2.44 0.01
N PRO A 69 3.23 -2.72 -0.01
CA PRO A 69 3.90 -3.29 -1.18
C PRO A 69 3.41 -4.72 -1.48
N THR A 70 3.06 -5.53 -0.48
CA THR A 70 2.51 -6.88 -0.71
C THR A 70 1.17 -6.81 -1.42
N LEU A 71 0.26 -5.93 -0.99
CA LEU A 71 -1.01 -5.70 -1.66
C LEU A 71 -0.83 -5.22 -3.11
N LYS A 72 0.10 -4.28 -3.32
CA LYS A 72 0.41 -3.77 -4.66
C LYS A 72 1.03 -4.85 -5.56
N LEU A 73 1.90 -5.69 -5.01
CA LEU A 73 2.52 -6.81 -5.72
C LEU A 73 1.49 -7.85 -6.14
N ILE A 74 0.57 -8.24 -5.25
CA ILE A 74 -0.53 -9.16 -5.59
C ILE A 74 -1.40 -8.57 -6.69
N SER A 75 -1.73 -7.27 -6.61
CA SER A 75 -2.50 -6.59 -7.65
C SER A 75 -1.79 -6.61 -9.00
N LEU A 76 -0.48 -6.39 -9.04
CA LEU A 76 0.30 -6.41 -10.28
C LEU A 76 0.38 -7.83 -10.88
N VAL A 77 0.63 -8.84 -10.04
CA VAL A 77 0.68 -10.25 -10.47
C VAL A 77 -0.68 -10.72 -10.99
N HIS A 78 -1.77 -10.36 -10.33
CA HIS A 78 -3.12 -10.72 -10.77
C HIS A 78 -3.50 -10.03 -12.09
N VAL A 79 -3.21 -8.74 -12.24
CA VAL A 79 -3.49 -7.98 -13.47
C VAL A 79 -2.67 -8.51 -14.65
N SER A 80 -1.39 -8.83 -14.44
CA SER A 80 -0.54 -9.42 -15.49
C SER A 80 -1.11 -10.72 -16.05
N ARG A 81 -1.76 -11.53 -15.20
CA ARG A 81 -2.30 -12.84 -15.58
C ARG A 81 -3.59 -12.75 -16.40
N VAL A 82 -4.34 -11.66 -16.28
CA VAL A 82 -5.59 -11.40 -17.03
C VAL A 82 -5.30 -10.75 -18.39
N TYR A 83 -4.15 -10.08 -18.53
CA TYR A 83 -3.77 -9.45 -19.80
C TYR A 83 -3.30 -10.47 -20.85
N ASP A 84 -2.67 -11.56 -20.44
CA ASP A 84 -2.23 -12.63 -21.37
C ASP A 84 -3.40 -13.40 -22.00
N SER A 85 -4.56 -13.49 -21.36
CA SER A 85 -5.70 -14.27 -21.87
C SER A 85 -6.59 -13.53 -22.88
N ASN A 86 -6.26 -12.28 -23.24
CA ASN A 86 -7.02 -11.50 -24.22
C ASN A 86 -6.24 -11.30 -25.54
N ASN A 87 -5.11 -11.99 -25.70
CA ASN A 87 -4.23 -11.87 -26.86
C ASN A 87 -4.07 -13.18 -27.65
N GLU A 88 -4.99 -14.14 -27.44
CA GLU A 88 -5.15 -15.35 -28.26
C GLU A 88 -6.42 -15.29 -29.12
#